data_AF-A0A2D7W6V5-F1
#
_entry.id   AF-A0A2D7W6V5-F1
#
_cell.length_a   1.000
_cell.length_b   1.000
_cell.length_c   1.000
_cell.angle_alpha   90.00
_cell.angle_beta   90.00
_cell.angle_gamma   90.00
#
_symmetry.space_group_name_H-M   'P 1'
#
loop_
_entity.id
_entity.type
_entity.pdbx_description
1 polymer ?
#
loop_
_entity_poly.entity_id
_entity_poly.type
_entity_poly.pdbx_seq_one_letter_code
_entity_poly.pdbx_strand_id
1 'polypeptide(L)'
;MQEHSVAIMKEPEPSQWWLKGLAIFMFITSVFAGIGGFVTLLTPMFIDLISEEVQSAIGELPENATQSEKDEWIEEDEILTETFEYMEGMKAFLVISGVAGCLMALVGFFSVPVLWSGDRNLGIKMVAGAFSINLLSNLGAQIYLFSGPGFMPDYGFEEAGLDPAVMDSINTISLVSNIAGLICCNLVLFSILALVASQTKPAGPVELKSGFHINNFENSDNK
;
A
#
# COMPACT_ATOMS: atom_id res chain seq x y z
N MET A 1 -61.33 1.19 -17.78
CA MET A 1 -59.89 0.95 -17.56
C MET A 1 -59.31 2.26 -17.06
N GLN A 2 -58.98 2.36 -15.78
CA GLN A 2 -58.27 3.53 -15.25
C GLN A 2 -56.78 3.33 -15.53
N GLU A 3 -56.19 4.21 -16.34
CA GLU A 3 -54.73 4.30 -16.46
C GLU A 3 -54.17 4.72 -15.11
N HIS A 4 -53.39 3.84 -14.49
CA HIS A 4 -52.61 4.17 -13.32
C HIS A 4 -51.43 5.04 -13.75
N SER A 5 -51.42 6.31 -13.38
CA SER A 5 -50.25 7.18 -13.55
C SER A 5 -49.17 6.74 -12.56
N VAL A 6 -48.23 5.91 -13.02
CA VAL A 6 -47.01 5.61 -12.29
C VAL A 6 -46.17 6.90 -12.27
N ALA A 7 -46.08 7.55 -11.12
CA ALA A 7 -45.15 8.65 -10.93
C ALA A 7 -43.72 8.09 -10.91
N ILE A 8 -43.06 8.08 -12.07
CA ILE A 8 -41.63 7.79 -12.16
C ILE A 8 -40.89 9.01 -11.63
N MET A 9 -40.61 9.01 -10.32
CA MET A 9 -39.68 9.98 -9.77
C MET A 9 -38.26 9.57 -10.16
N LYS A 10 -37.60 10.41 -10.96
CA LYS A 10 -36.17 10.27 -11.25
C LYS A 10 -35.44 10.58 -9.94
N GLU A 11 -34.81 9.58 -9.32
CA GLU A 11 -33.90 9.83 -8.19
C GLU A 11 -32.87 10.89 -8.62
N PRO A 12 -32.43 11.79 -7.71
CA PRO A 12 -31.46 12.80 -8.04
C PRO A 12 -30.19 12.13 -8.60
N GLU A 13 -29.66 12.66 -9.70
CA GLU A 13 -28.43 12.14 -10.29
C GLU A 13 -27.31 12.13 -9.23
N PRO A 14 -26.53 11.03 -9.16
CA PRO A 14 -25.51 10.89 -8.13
C PRO A 14 -24.54 12.07 -8.16
N SER A 15 -24.16 12.58 -6.98
CA SER A 15 -23.37 13.80 -6.90
C SER A 15 -21.96 13.58 -7.47
N GLN A 16 -21.57 14.41 -8.44
CA GLN A 16 -20.25 14.31 -9.08
C GLN A 16 -19.09 14.67 -8.13
N TRP A 17 -19.38 15.26 -6.98
CA TRP A 17 -18.40 15.64 -5.97
C TRP A 17 -17.66 14.45 -5.36
N TRP A 18 -18.27 13.26 -5.31
CA TRP A 18 -17.58 12.05 -4.84
C TRP A 18 -16.44 11.63 -5.78
N LEU A 19 -16.67 11.67 -7.10
CA LEU A 19 -15.62 11.36 -8.09
C LEU A 19 -14.53 12.43 -8.12
N LYS A 20 -14.90 13.71 -8.05
CA LYS A 20 -13.94 14.81 -7.99
C LYS A 20 -13.11 14.78 -6.70
N GLY A 21 -13.72 14.45 -5.57
CA GLY A 21 -13.04 14.23 -4.30
C GLY A 21 -12.04 13.07 -4.39
N LEU A 22 -12.45 11.94 -4.99
CA LEU A 22 -11.55 10.82 -5.26
C LEU A 22 -10.39 11.23 -6.19
N ALA A 23 -10.65 12.06 -7.20
CA ALA A 23 -9.61 12.56 -8.10
C ALA A 23 -8.54 13.39 -7.36
N ILE A 24 -8.97 14.29 -6.45
CA ILE A 24 -8.05 15.08 -5.61
C ILE A 24 -7.24 14.17 -4.70
N PHE A 25 -7.91 13.22 -4.05
CA PHE A 25 -7.25 12.23 -3.20
C PHE A 25 -6.20 11.45 -3.98
N MET A 26 -6.54 10.96 -5.17
CA MET A 26 -5.63 10.21 -6.04
C MET A 26 -4.46 11.05 -6.53
N PHE A 27 -4.67 12.34 -6.83
CA PHE A 27 -3.57 13.23 -7.19
C PHE A 27 -2.54 13.33 -6.05
N ILE A 28 -3.01 13.58 -4.82
CA ILE A 28 -2.14 13.72 -3.64
C ILE A 28 -1.41 12.41 -3.37
N THR A 29 -2.12 11.28 -3.29
CA THR A 29 -1.50 9.98 -2.99
C THR A 29 -0.53 9.55 -4.07
N SER A 30 -0.81 9.85 -5.35
CA SER A 30 0.10 9.53 -6.46
C SER A 30 1.39 10.35 -6.40
N VAL A 31 1.33 11.62 -6.00
CA VAL A 31 2.53 12.45 -5.82
C VAL A 31 3.40 11.88 -4.70
N PHE A 32 2.83 11.56 -3.54
CA PHE A 32 3.58 10.96 -2.44
C PHE A 32 4.12 9.57 -2.78
N ALA A 33 3.32 8.73 -3.43
CA ALA A 33 3.76 7.41 -3.90
C ALA A 33 4.88 7.51 -4.93
N GLY A 34 4.84 8.52 -5.81
CA GLY A 34 5.86 8.76 -6.82
C GLY A 34 7.19 9.21 -6.21
N ILE A 35 7.15 10.16 -5.27
CA ILE A 35 8.34 10.61 -4.53
C ILE A 35 8.90 9.44 -3.71
N GLY A 36 8.06 8.75 -2.94
CA GLY A 36 8.48 7.62 -2.12
C GLY A 36 9.07 6.50 -2.95
N GLY A 37 8.38 6.06 -4.01
CA GLY A 37 8.87 5.03 -4.92
C GLY A 37 10.20 5.41 -5.58
N PHE A 38 10.33 6.67 -6.02
CA PHE A 38 11.57 7.17 -6.60
C PHE A 38 12.73 7.17 -5.61
N VAL A 39 12.52 7.68 -4.38
CA VAL A 39 13.55 7.65 -3.32
C VAL A 39 13.96 6.21 -3.02
N THR A 40 13.01 5.30 -2.86
CA THR A 40 13.29 3.87 -2.62
C THR A 40 14.10 3.23 -3.76
N LEU A 41 13.87 3.63 -5.02
CA LEU A 41 14.67 3.18 -6.17
C LEU A 41 16.10 3.72 -6.16
N LEU A 42 16.32 4.90 -5.57
CA LEU A 42 17.66 5.47 -5.45
C LEU A 42 18.43 4.86 -4.27
N THR A 43 17.74 4.32 -3.24
CA THR A 43 18.36 3.77 -2.04
C THR A 43 19.46 2.73 -2.33
N PRO A 44 19.32 1.76 -3.25
CA PRO A 44 20.40 0.84 -3.60
C PRO A 44 21.70 1.53 -4.02
N MET A 45 21.62 2.62 -4.79
CA MET A 45 22.82 3.37 -5.19
C MET A 45 23.46 4.11 -4.01
N PHE A 46 22.67 4.56 -3.05
CA PHE A 46 23.20 5.14 -1.81
C PHE A 46 23.85 4.07 -0.93
N ILE A 47 23.31 2.85 -0.90
CA ILE A 47 23.93 1.72 -0.20
C ILE A 47 25.31 1.44 -0.80
N ASP A 48 25.41 1.38 -2.14
CA ASP A 48 26.70 1.18 -2.83
C ASP A 48 27.72 2.26 -2.46
N LEU A 49 27.31 3.54 -2.56
CA LEU A 49 28.18 4.66 -2.27
C LEU A 49 28.67 4.68 -0.81
N ILE A 50 27.78 4.38 0.14
CA ILE A 50 28.12 4.34 1.57
C ILE A 50 29.02 3.15 1.87
N SER A 51 28.75 1.98 1.27
CA SER A 51 29.56 0.78 1.45
C SER A 51 31.00 1.01 1.00
N GLU A 52 31.19 1.56 -0.20
CA GLU A 52 32.52 1.89 -0.72
C GLU A 52 33.28 2.90 0.15
N GLU A 53 32.62 3.96 0.62
CA GLU A 53 33.24 4.99 1.46
C GLU A 53 33.65 4.42 2.83
N VAL A 54 32.77 3.65 3.48
CA VAL A 54 33.04 3.05 4.79
C VAL A 54 34.15 2.00 4.70
N GLN A 55 34.13 1.15 3.67
CA GLN A 55 35.19 0.16 3.45
C GLN A 55 36.53 0.85 3.15
N SER A 56 36.53 1.96 2.41
CA SER A 56 37.74 2.76 2.22
C SER A 56 38.23 3.44 3.51
N ALA A 57 37.34 3.78 4.44
CA ALA A 57 37.69 4.45 5.68
C ALA A 57 38.33 3.50 6.71
N ILE A 58 37.87 2.24 6.76
CA ILE A 58 38.46 1.20 7.63
C ILE A 58 39.82 0.75 7.15
N GLY A 59 40.04 0.75 5.83
CA GLY A 59 41.33 0.42 5.23
C GLY A 59 41.70 -1.05 5.42
N GLU A 60 42.99 -1.35 5.35
CA GLU A 60 43.51 -2.70 5.54
C GLU A 60 43.94 -2.94 7.00
N LEU A 61 43.94 -4.21 7.43
CA LEU A 61 44.41 -4.61 8.76
C LEU A 61 45.78 -3.97 9.08
N PRO A 62 45.90 -3.20 10.17
CA PRO A 62 47.13 -2.49 10.48
C PRO A 62 48.27 -3.45 10.85
N GLU A 63 49.29 -3.57 9.99
CA GLU A 63 50.40 -4.51 10.18
C GLU A 63 51.20 -4.28 11.49
N ASN A 64 51.37 -3.01 11.87
CA ASN A 64 52.17 -2.57 13.02
C ASN A 64 51.36 -2.34 14.31
N ALA A 65 50.07 -2.71 14.34
CA ALA A 65 49.22 -2.54 15.50
C ALA A 65 49.50 -3.57 16.60
N THR A 66 49.13 -3.23 17.84
CA THR A 66 49.10 -4.16 18.97
C THR A 66 48.08 -5.27 18.73
N GLN A 67 48.18 -6.39 19.46
CA GLN A 67 47.22 -7.49 19.31
C GLN A 67 45.78 -7.04 19.60
N SER A 68 45.58 -6.19 20.63
CA SER A 68 44.27 -5.63 20.98
C SER A 68 43.66 -4.82 19.83
N GLU A 69 44.45 -3.96 19.20
CA GLU A 69 44.00 -3.13 18.07
C GLU A 69 43.72 -3.97 16.81
N LYS A 70 44.41 -5.11 16.64
CA LYS A 70 44.12 -6.05 15.54
C LYS A 70 42.83 -6.82 15.79
N ASP A 71 42.59 -7.23 17.03
CA ASP A 71 41.38 -7.95 17.41
C ASP A 71 40.14 -7.03 17.27
N GLU A 72 40.24 -5.77 17.72
CA GLU A 72 39.18 -4.74 17.54
C GLU A 72 38.87 -4.48 16.05
N TRP A 73 39.90 -4.35 15.21
CA TRP A 73 39.71 -4.14 13.77
C TRP A 73 38.97 -5.32 13.11
N ILE A 74 39.29 -6.56 13.50
CA ILE A 74 38.64 -7.76 12.94
C ILE A 74 37.16 -7.80 13.32
N GLU A 75 36.83 -7.49 14.58
CA GLU A 75 35.43 -7.44 15.04
C GLU A 75 34.64 -6.35 14.29
N GLU A 76 35.22 -5.16 14.09
CA GLU A 76 34.58 -4.09 13.34
C GLU A 76 34.37 -4.45 11.85
N ASP A 77 35.36 -5.08 11.20
CA ASP A 77 35.28 -5.53 9.80
C ASP A 77 34.21 -6.61 9.61
N GLU A 78 34.08 -7.55 10.55
CA GLU A 78 33.07 -8.61 10.53
C GLU A 78 31.65 -8.03 10.61
N ILE A 79 31.38 -7.16 11.59
CA ILE A 79 30.08 -6.50 11.77
C ILE A 79 29.68 -5.72 10.52
N LEU A 80 30.63 -5.01 9.92
CA LEU A 80 30.35 -4.20 8.74
C LEU A 80 30.16 -5.04 7.48
N THR A 81 30.92 -6.12 7.33
CA THR A 81 30.72 -7.09 6.25
C THR A 81 29.31 -7.67 6.32
N GLU A 82 28.87 -8.13 7.49
CA GLU A 82 27.51 -8.65 7.68
C GLU A 82 26.43 -7.58 7.44
N THR A 83 26.69 -6.33 7.84
CA THR A 83 25.80 -5.20 7.56
C THR A 83 25.66 -4.96 6.06
N PHE A 84 26.77 -4.98 5.32
CA PHE A 84 26.76 -4.78 3.86
C PHE A 84 26.12 -5.93 3.11
N GLU A 85 26.37 -7.17 3.51
CA GLU A 85 25.69 -8.35 2.96
C GLU A 85 24.18 -8.29 3.19
N TYR A 86 23.75 -7.88 4.38
CA TYR A 86 22.33 -7.65 4.68
C TYR A 86 21.72 -6.56 3.79
N MET A 87 22.39 -5.40 3.68
CA MET A 87 21.92 -4.31 2.83
C MET A 87 21.87 -4.69 1.35
N GLU A 88 22.83 -5.50 0.88
CA GLU A 88 22.84 -6.08 -0.47
C GLU A 88 21.60 -6.95 -0.69
N GLY A 89 21.30 -7.85 0.26
CA GLY A 89 20.10 -8.68 0.24
C GLY A 89 18.80 -7.87 0.22
N MET A 90 18.78 -6.70 0.85
CA MET A 90 17.62 -5.81 0.85
C MET A 90 17.41 -5.06 -0.48
N LYS A 91 18.42 -4.95 -1.36
CA LYS A 91 18.28 -4.16 -2.60
C LYS A 91 17.15 -4.63 -3.48
N ALA A 92 16.96 -5.94 -3.63
CA ALA A 92 15.86 -6.48 -4.43
C ALA A 92 14.49 -6.10 -3.85
N PHE A 93 14.33 -6.13 -2.53
CA PHE A 93 13.13 -5.62 -1.85
C PHE A 93 12.89 -4.15 -2.17
N LEU A 94 13.92 -3.31 -2.03
CA LEU A 94 13.85 -1.87 -2.32
C LEU A 94 13.47 -1.60 -3.78
N VAL A 95 14.06 -2.33 -4.73
CA VAL A 95 13.73 -2.18 -6.16
C VAL A 95 12.29 -2.58 -6.43
N ILE A 96 11.81 -3.72 -5.91
CA ILE A 96 10.43 -4.18 -6.12
C ILE A 96 9.44 -3.15 -5.55
N SER A 97 9.64 -2.73 -4.29
CA SER A 97 8.77 -1.75 -3.63
C SER A 97 8.84 -0.38 -4.30
N GLY A 98 10.03 0.04 -4.75
CA GLY A 98 10.23 1.30 -5.47
C GLY A 98 9.52 1.33 -6.82
N VAL A 99 9.69 0.29 -7.65
CA VAL A 99 8.97 0.14 -8.92
C VAL A 99 7.46 0.12 -8.70
N ALA A 100 6.98 -0.62 -7.69
CA ALA A 100 5.56 -0.68 -7.36
C ALA A 100 4.99 0.69 -6.97
N GLY A 101 5.71 1.46 -6.16
CA GLY A 101 5.34 2.83 -5.79
C GLY A 101 5.26 3.75 -7.01
N CYS A 102 6.24 3.68 -7.92
CA CYS A 102 6.21 4.43 -9.17
C CYS A 102 5.06 4.01 -10.09
N LEU A 103 4.77 2.71 -10.22
CA LEU A 103 3.64 2.22 -11.01
C LEU A 103 2.29 2.65 -10.42
N MET A 104 2.14 2.58 -9.09
CA MET A 104 0.97 3.10 -8.39
C MET A 104 0.79 4.59 -8.66
N ALA A 105 1.87 5.37 -8.59
CA ALA A 105 1.86 6.80 -8.87
C ALA A 105 1.45 7.10 -10.31
N LEU A 106 1.98 6.37 -11.29
CA LEU A 106 1.64 6.55 -12.70
C LEU A 106 0.16 6.25 -12.96
N VAL A 107 -0.31 5.07 -12.55
CA VAL A 107 -1.72 4.67 -12.74
C VAL A 107 -2.65 5.61 -11.98
N GLY A 108 -2.29 5.97 -10.75
CA GLY A 108 -3.05 6.89 -9.92
C GLY A 108 -3.13 8.30 -10.52
N PHE A 109 -2.03 8.82 -11.05
CA PHE A 109 -1.99 10.13 -11.72
C PHE A 109 -2.87 10.15 -12.97
N PHE A 110 -2.81 9.11 -13.81
CA PHE A 110 -3.67 9.01 -14.99
C PHE A 110 -5.15 8.75 -14.66
N SER A 111 -5.46 8.24 -13.46
CA SER A 111 -6.85 8.12 -13.01
C SER A 111 -7.51 9.47 -12.74
N VAL A 112 -6.74 10.51 -12.43
CA VAL A 112 -7.24 11.87 -12.10
C VAL A 112 -8.09 12.47 -13.22
N PRO A 113 -7.62 12.61 -14.48
CA PRO A 113 -8.44 13.17 -15.55
C PRO A 113 -9.68 12.32 -15.87
N VAL A 114 -9.59 10.99 -15.73
CA VAL A 114 -10.71 10.06 -15.95
C VAL A 114 -11.79 10.22 -14.88
N LEU A 115 -11.40 10.35 -13.62
CA LEU A 115 -12.33 10.64 -12.52
C LEU A 115 -12.91 12.05 -12.64
N TRP A 116 -12.11 13.01 -13.09
CA TRP A 116 -12.53 14.40 -13.26
C TRP A 116 -13.53 14.60 -14.40
N SER A 117 -13.41 13.81 -15.48
CA SER A 117 -14.35 13.81 -16.61
C SER A 117 -15.68 13.12 -16.27
N GLY A 118 -15.75 12.42 -15.14
CA GLY A 118 -16.95 11.73 -14.67
C GLY A 118 -17.10 10.29 -15.18
N ASP A 119 -16.08 9.71 -15.84
CA ASP A 119 -16.10 8.29 -16.19
C ASP A 119 -15.86 7.41 -14.95
N ARG A 120 -16.97 7.12 -14.27
CA ARG A 120 -17.00 6.31 -13.05
C ARG A 120 -16.41 4.92 -13.24
N ASN A 121 -16.78 4.22 -14.32
CA ASN A 121 -16.47 2.80 -14.47
C ASN A 121 -14.97 2.61 -14.69
N LEU A 122 -14.38 3.42 -15.58
CA LEU A 122 -12.94 3.37 -15.83
C LEU A 122 -12.17 3.93 -14.64
N GLY A 123 -12.57 5.09 -14.10
CA GLY A 123 -11.88 5.75 -12.99
C GLY A 123 -11.77 4.88 -11.75
N ILE A 124 -12.87 4.27 -11.29
CA ILE A 124 -12.86 3.39 -10.11
C ILE A 124 -11.99 2.16 -10.34
N LYS A 125 -11.99 1.57 -11.55
CA LYS A 125 -11.13 0.42 -11.88
C LYS A 125 -9.65 0.78 -11.89
N MET A 126 -9.30 1.96 -12.41
CA MET A 126 -7.91 2.45 -12.38
C MET A 126 -7.43 2.66 -10.95
N VAL A 127 -8.25 3.25 -10.08
CA VAL A 127 -7.92 3.42 -8.67
C VAL A 127 -7.80 2.09 -7.94
N ALA A 128 -8.75 1.18 -8.15
CA ALA A 128 -8.66 -0.18 -7.62
C ALA A 128 -7.38 -0.88 -8.08
N GLY A 129 -7.03 -0.74 -9.36
CA GLY A 129 -5.81 -1.26 -9.95
C GLY A 129 -4.56 -0.70 -9.30
N ALA A 130 -4.46 0.62 -9.13
CA ALA A 130 -3.34 1.28 -8.46
C ALA A 130 -3.15 0.76 -7.03
N PHE A 131 -4.24 0.65 -6.24
CA PHE A 131 -4.17 0.12 -4.88
C PHE A 131 -3.79 -1.36 -4.85
N SER A 132 -4.31 -2.15 -5.80
CA SER A 132 -4.02 -3.59 -5.88
C SER A 132 -2.57 -3.85 -6.27
N ILE A 133 -2.02 -3.08 -7.22
CA ILE A 133 -0.59 -3.13 -7.58
C ILE A 133 0.25 -2.86 -6.35
N ASN A 134 -0.04 -1.77 -5.64
CA ASN A 134 0.70 -1.40 -4.44
C ASN A 134 0.64 -2.49 -3.35
N LEU A 135 -0.55 -3.02 -3.06
CA LEU A 135 -0.73 -4.06 -2.05
C LEU A 135 0.00 -5.35 -2.43
N LEU A 136 -0.23 -5.88 -3.63
CA LEU A 136 0.32 -7.18 -4.05
C LEU A 136 1.84 -7.12 -4.21
N SER A 137 2.38 -6.04 -4.78
CA SER A 137 3.82 -5.89 -4.95
C SER A 137 4.54 -5.76 -3.61
N ASN A 138 4.02 -4.94 -2.67
CA ASN A 138 4.65 -4.81 -1.35
C ASN A 138 4.47 -6.08 -0.49
N LEU A 139 3.36 -6.82 -0.65
CA LEU A 139 3.21 -8.10 0.01
C LEU A 139 4.23 -9.12 -0.52
N GLY A 140 4.41 -9.18 -1.85
CA GLY A 140 5.44 -10.02 -2.47
C GLY A 140 6.85 -9.63 -2.04
N ALA A 141 7.14 -8.32 -1.94
CA ALA A 141 8.41 -7.81 -1.46
C ALA A 141 8.68 -8.23 0.00
N GLN A 142 7.69 -8.14 0.89
CA GLN A 142 7.85 -8.59 2.27
C GLN A 142 8.06 -10.11 2.39
N ILE A 143 7.36 -10.90 1.57
CA ILE A 143 7.58 -12.35 1.52
C ILE A 143 9.01 -12.65 1.04
N TYR A 144 9.48 -11.94 0.01
CA TYR A 144 10.85 -12.05 -0.47
C TYR A 144 11.86 -11.75 0.64
N LEU A 145 11.68 -10.63 1.34
CA LEU A 145 12.56 -10.20 2.43
C LEU A 145 12.63 -11.26 3.54
N PHE A 146 11.50 -11.85 3.92
CA PHE A 146 11.46 -12.91 4.92
C PHE A 146 12.09 -14.23 4.44
N SER A 147 11.97 -14.57 3.16
CA SER A 147 12.58 -15.78 2.59
C SER A 147 14.07 -15.66 2.28
N GLY A 148 14.60 -14.44 2.31
CA GLY A 148 16.00 -14.13 2.02
C GLY A 148 16.71 -13.56 3.24
N PRO A 149 17.06 -12.26 3.24
CA PRO A 149 17.93 -11.66 4.27
C PRO A 149 17.27 -11.46 5.64
N GLY A 150 15.95 -11.64 5.78
CA GLY A 150 15.23 -11.37 7.03
C GLY A 150 15.06 -9.87 7.33
N PHE A 151 14.56 -9.56 8.54
CA PHE A 151 14.36 -8.16 8.97
C PHE A 151 15.53 -7.61 9.79
N MET A 152 16.56 -8.43 10.03
CA MET A 152 17.75 -8.05 10.76
C MET A 152 18.97 -8.82 10.24
N PRO A 153 20.15 -8.18 10.22
CA PRO A 153 21.42 -8.84 9.97
C PRO A 153 21.75 -9.86 11.07
N ASP A 154 22.52 -10.87 10.71
CA ASP A 154 22.91 -11.96 11.60
C ASP A 154 24.24 -11.64 12.29
N TYR A 155 24.23 -10.72 13.26
CA TYR A 155 25.43 -10.28 13.99
C TYR A 155 26.02 -11.31 14.97
N GLY A 156 25.88 -12.61 14.71
CA GLY A 156 26.38 -13.65 15.62
C GLY A 156 25.81 -13.56 17.04
N PHE A 157 24.58 -13.08 17.21
CA PHE A 157 23.99 -12.80 18.53
C PHE A 157 23.92 -14.01 19.49
N GLU A 158 24.02 -15.23 18.95
CA GLU A 158 24.17 -16.45 19.74
C GLU A 158 25.46 -16.44 20.57
N GLU A 159 26.56 -15.90 20.01
CA GLU A 159 27.86 -15.79 20.69
C GLU A 159 27.85 -14.70 21.77
N ALA A 160 27.00 -13.69 21.61
CA ALA A 160 26.72 -12.67 22.62
C ALA A 160 25.77 -13.15 23.75
N GLY A 161 25.32 -14.41 23.71
CA GLY A 161 24.49 -15.02 24.74
C GLY A 161 22.99 -14.69 24.64
N LEU A 162 22.52 -14.14 23.51
CA LEU A 162 21.09 -14.05 23.24
C LEU A 162 20.56 -15.40 22.72
N ASP A 163 19.42 -15.81 23.25
CA ASP A 163 18.75 -17.04 22.81
C ASP A 163 18.26 -16.87 21.36
N PRO A 164 18.69 -17.73 20.42
CA PRO A 164 18.26 -17.67 19.02
C PRO A 164 16.74 -17.75 18.84
N ALA A 165 16.01 -18.36 19.79
CA ALA A 165 14.55 -18.37 19.78
C ALA A 165 13.93 -16.96 19.92
N VAL A 166 14.61 -16.05 20.62
CA VAL A 166 14.17 -14.65 20.76
C VAL A 166 14.35 -13.90 19.44
N MET A 167 15.47 -14.15 18.75
CA MET A 167 15.78 -13.53 17.47
C MET A 167 14.80 -13.97 16.38
N ASP A 168 14.51 -15.27 16.28
CA ASP A 168 13.49 -15.79 15.35
C ASP A 168 12.08 -15.23 15.67
N SER A 169 11.76 -15.08 16.96
CA SER A 169 10.50 -14.45 17.40
C SER A 169 10.40 -12.99 16.98
N ILE A 170 11.48 -12.22 17.10
CA ILE A 170 11.52 -10.81 16.66
C ILE A 170 11.32 -10.72 15.14
N ASN A 171 12.02 -11.53 14.35
CA ASN A 171 11.84 -11.57 12.89
C ASN A 171 10.40 -11.93 12.50
N THR A 172 9.80 -12.91 13.17
CA THR A 172 8.42 -13.33 12.91
C THR A 172 7.41 -12.25 13.30
N ILE A 173 7.57 -11.61 14.46
CA ILE A 173 6.70 -10.52 14.91
C ILE A 173 6.82 -9.32 13.96
N SER A 174 8.04 -9.01 13.50
CA SER A 174 8.30 -7.96 12.51
C SER A 174 7.61 -8.25 11.18
N LEU A 175 7.68 -9.49 10.67
CA LEU A 175 6.94 -9.89 9.47
C LEU A 175 5.44 -9.69 9.65
N VAL A 176 4.86 -10.27 10.71
CA VAL A 176 3.43 -10.23 10.96
C VAL A 176 2.95 -8.79 11.11
N SER A 177 3.69 -7.96 11.84
CA SER A 177 3.34 -6.56 12.05
C SER A 177 3.39 -5.76 10.75
N ASN A 178 4.42 -5.97 9.92
CA ASN A 178 4.55 -5.30 8.63
C ASN A 178 3.46 -5.72 7.63
N ILE A 179 3.11 -7.01 7.58
CA ILE A 179 2.01 -7.50 6.74
C ILE A 179 0.66 -6.98 7.24
N ALA A 180 0.42 -7.04 8.56
CA ALA A 180 -0.82 -6.56 9.16
C ALA A 180 -1.01 -5.06 8.92
N GLY A 181 0.04 -4.26 9.10
CA GLY A 181 0.04 -2.83 8.80
C GLY A 181 -0.27 -2.55 7.32
N LEU A 182 0.36 -3.28 6.41
CA LEU A 182 0.11 -3.18 4.97
C LEU A 182 -1.35 -3.51 4.61
N ILE A 183 -1.89 -4.61 5.14
CA ILE A 183 -3.29 -5.00 4.89
C ILE A 183 -4.24 -3.95 5.45
N CYS A 184 -4.03 -3.51 6.69
CA CYS A 184 -4.88 -2.52 7.36
C CYS A 184 -4.92 -1.20 6.57
N CYS A 185 -3.77 -0.69 6.12
CA CYS A 185 -3.73 0.56 5.37
C CYS A 185 -4.46 0.46 4.02
N ASN A 186 -4.29 -0.66 3.31
CA ASN A 186 -4.95 -0.88 2.02
C ASN A 186 -6.45 -1.13 2.20
N LEU A 187 -6.89 -1.77 3.29
CA LEU A 187 -8.31 -1.93 3.62
C LEU A 187 -9.00 -0.57 3.78
N VAL A 188 -8.34 0.41 4.41
CA VAL A 188 -8.88 1.79 4.51
C VAL A 188 -9.04 2.41 3.12
N LEU A 189 -8.03 2.28 2.25
CA LEU A 189 -8.09 2.79 0.87
C LEU A 189 -9.23 2.15 0.06
N PHE A 190 -9.36 0.81 0.13
CA PHE A 190 -10.46 0.10 -0.52
C PHE A 190 -11.83 0.44 0.08
N SER A 191 -11.90 0.72 1.38
CA SER A 191 -13.15 1.17 2.02
C SER A 191 -13.59 2.53 1.49
N ILE A 192 -12.66 3.49 1.36
CA ILE A 192 -12.94 4.79 0.73
C ILE A 192 -13.43 4.59 -0.70
N LEU A 193 -12.77 3.72 -1.48
CA LEU A 193 -13.18 3.43 -2.84
C LEU A 193 -14.57 2.79 -2.91
N ALA A 194 -14.89 1.88 -1.99
CA ALA A 194 -16.21 1.24 -1.91
C ALA A 194 -17.31 2.25 -1.55
N LEU A 195 -17.02 3.20 -0.66
CA LEU A 195 -17.93 4.31 -0.33
C LEU A 195 -18.16 5.22 -1.53
N VAL A 196 -17.10 5.62 -2.25
CA VAL A 196 -17.25 6.42 -3.48
C VAL A 196 -18.05 5.62 -4.52
N ALA A 197 -17.77 4.32 -4.66
CA ALA A 197 -18.49 3.46 -5.58
C ALA A 197 -19.98 3.34 -5.23
N SER A 198 -20.36 3.29 -3.95
CA SER A 198 -21.76 3.20 -3.54
C SER A 198 -22.52 4.51 -3.79
N GLN A 199 -21.91 5.65 -3.47
CA GLN A 199 -22.51 6.97 -3.62
C GLN A 199 -22.62 7.46 -5.07
N THR A 200 -21.85 6.87 -5.98
CA THR A 200 -21.82 7.24 -7.40
C THR A 200 -22.64 6.30 -8.28
N LYS A 201 -23.34 5.30 -7.70
CA LYS A 201 -24.19 4.40 -8.50
C LYS A 201 -25.31 5.21 -9.18
N PRO A 202 -25.53 5.01 -10.49
CA PRO A 202 -26.69 5.61 -11.15
C PRO A 202 -27.96 5.01 -10.55
N ALA A 203 -28.92 5.87 -10.23
CA ALA A 203 -30.23 5.46 -9.77
C ALA A 203 -30.91 4.54 -10.80
N GLY A 204 -31.28 3.34 -10.37
CA GLY A 204 -32.19 2.49 -11.14
C GLY A 204 -33.62 3.01 -11.04
N PRO A 205 -34.54 2.60 -11.92
CA PRO A 205 -35.95 2.92 -11.75
C PRO A 205 -36.45 2.28 -10.45
N VAL A 206 -36.73 3.10 -9.44
CA VAL A 206 -37.36 2.65 -8.20
C VAL A 206 -38.87 2.65 -8.41
N GLU A 207 -39.45 1.47 -8.64
CA GLU A 207 -40.90 1.30 -8.65
C GLU A 207 -41.43 1.40 -7.20
N LEU A 208 -41.79 2.60 -6.76
CA LEU A 208 -42.54 2.78 -5.52
C LEU A 208 -44.00 2.38 -5.77
N LYS A 209 -44.40 1.23 -5.23
CA LYS A 209 -45.82 0.83 -5.17
C LYS A 209 -46.54 1.81 -4.23
N SER A 210 -47.34 2.73 -4.78
CA SER A 210 -48.08 3.73 -4.00
C SER A 210 -48.89 3.07 -2.88
N GLY A 211 -48.60 3.42 -1.62
CA GLY A 211 -49.34 2.99 -0.45
C GLY A 211 -50.65 3.76 -0.22
N PHE A 212 -50.96 4.76 -1.05
CA PHE A 212 -52.19 5.55 -0.96
C PHE A 212 -53.32 4.91 -1.76
N HIS A 213 -53.71 3.69 -1.39
CA HIS A 213 -55.07 3.24 -1.63
C HIS A 213 -55.88 3.53 -0.38
N ILE A 214 -56.60 4.65 -0.41
CA ILE A 214 -57.75 4.85 0.49
C ILE A 214 -58.76 3.81 0.04
N ASN A 215 -58.85 2.70 0.77
CA ASN A 215 -60.00 1.82 0.66
C ASN A 215 -61.20 2.66 1.10
N ASN A 216 -61.94 3.22 0.14
CA ASN A 216 -63.29 3.73 0.38
C ASN A 216 -64.15 2.52 0.79
N PHE A 217 -64.08 2.15 2.07
CA PHE A 217 -65.14 1.44 2.74
C PHE A 217 -66.27 2.44 2.97
N GLU A 218 -67.03 2.73 1.91
CA GLU A 218 -68.27 3.49 2.05
C GLU A 218 -69.43 2.68 1.46
N ASN A 219 -70.23 2.16 2.40
CA ASN A 219 -71.65 1.83 2.34
C ASN A 219 -72.14 0.85 1.26
N SER A 220 -72.24 -0.43 1.65
CA SER A 220 -73.34 -1.28 1.23
C SER A 220 -74.44 -1.29 2.30
N ASP A 221 -75.14 -0.17 2.44
CA ASP A 221 -76.50 -0.13 3.01
C ASP A 221 -77.37 0.69 2.06
N ASN A 222 -78.51 0.09 1.66
CA ASN A 222 -79.60 0.59 0.80
C ASN A 222 -79.50 0.34 -0.71
N LYS A 223 -79.94 -0.83 -1.20
CA LYS A 223 -81.33 -1.13 -1.61
C LYS A 223 -81.44 -2.52 -2.24
#